data_AF-A0A915DRB1-F1
#
_entry.id   AF-A0A915DRB1-F1
#
_cell.length_a   1.000
_cell.length_b   1.000
_cell.length_c   1.000
_cell.angle_alpha   90.00
_cell.angle_beta   90.00
_cell.angle_gamma   90.00
#
_symmetry.space_group_name_H-M   'P 1'
#
loop_
_entity.id
_entity.type
_entity.pdbx_description
1 polymer ?
#
loop_
_entity_poly.entity_id
_entity_poly.type
_entity_poly.pdbx_seq_one_letter_code
_entity_poly.pdbx_strand_id
1 'polypeptide(L)'
;MCTKETLKNDTYKMMFVMGLAELIGMICCTGQMQAYFNIYGAVYCTHPLLNQFAGNMGMVMWYIETTLNVLLAENRYLILSSSRLAFIFTGKFLYMWFVGITIYSIVMTWYTPTMLFSGVAGGFLADPHVGYLPQDEYFFQTVTFIHNQVIAFSLVIVYTFVGVHMFKQKKDNRNVVLGRKAAEDYSLFLQISIISFLAFGTAMGYAYGRFIESFFFNSKKQIKQAFKLPWDMLRESMIFSASATVQGRPVEQEY
;
A
#
# COMPACT_ATOMS: atom_id res chain seq x y z
N MET A 1 13.71 -20.54 16.70
CA MET A 1 13.73 -20.35 18.17
C MET A 1 12.64 -19.37 18.55
N CYS A 2 11.52 -19.84 19.10
CA CYS A 2 10.40 -19.02 19.55
C CYS A 2 10.25 -19.25 21.06
N THR A 3 10.79 -18.36 21.88
CA THR A 3 10.66 -18.45 23.35
C THR A 3 9.34 -17.81 23.76
N LYS A 4 8.66 -18.34 24.79
CA LYS A 4 7.39 -17.76 25.30
C LYS A 4 7.52 -16.27 25.71
N GLU A 5 8.74 -15.83 25.98
CA GLU A 5 9.10 -14.46 26.30
C GLU A 5 9.08 -13.52 25.08
N THR A 6 9.50 -13.98 23.89
CA THR A 6 9.48 -13.18 22.65
C THR A 6 8.06 -13.00 22.11
N LEU A 7 7.19 -14.01 22.28
CA LEU A 7 5.75 -13.96 21.97
C LEU A 7 4.95 -12.97 22.85
N LYS A 8 5.50 -12.56 23.99
CA LYS A 8 4.82 -11.64 24.92
C LYS A 8 4.93 -10.18 24.49
N ASN A 9 5.88 -9.85 23.61
CA ASN A 9 6.06 -8.50 23.11
C ASN A 9 5.05 -8.19 22.00
N ASP A 10 4.27 -7.14 22.20
CA ASP A 10 3.16 -6.73 21.32
C ASP A 10 3.61 -6.48 19.88
N THR A 11 4.88 -6.13 19.67
CA THR A 11 5.40 -5.95 18.31
C THR A 11 5.58 -7.25 17.53
N TYR A 12 5.91 -8.35 18.22
CA TYR A 12 5.98 -9.66 17.57
C TYR A 12 4.59 -10.13 17.12
N LYS A 13 3.53 -9.75 17.83
CA LYS A 13 2.15 -10.05 17.42
C LYS A 13 1.80 -9.35 16.11
N MET A 14 2.18 -8.08 15.95
CA MET A 14 2.01 -7.35 14.68
C MET A 14 2.76 -8.02 13.54
N MET A 15 4.03 -8.37 13.76
CA MET A 15 4.85 -9.06 12.76
C MET A 15 4.26 -10.43 12.37
N PHE A 16 3.72 -11.18 13.33
CA PHE A 16 3.07 -12.45 13.06
C PHE A 16 1.79 -12.29 12.24
N VAL A 17 0.94 -11.32 12.57
CA VAL A 17 -0.29 -11.04 11.80
C VAL A 17 0.04 -10.60 10.37
N MET A 18 1.05 -9.75 10.20
CA MET A 18 1.52 -9.33 8.88
C MET A 18 2.02 -10.51 8.05
N GLY A 19 2.89 -11.36 8.63
CA GLY A 19 3.38 -12.55 7.93
C GLY A 19 2.25 -13.55 7.59
N LEU A 20 1.22 -13.66 8.43
CA LEU A 20 0.05 -14.48 8.12
C LEU A 20 -0.76 -13.87 6.95
N ALA A 21 -0.94 -12.55 6.92
CA ALA A 21 -1.61 -11.86 5.83
C ALA A 21 -0.86 -12.03 4.49
N GLU A 22 0.47 -11.92 4.50
CA GLU A 22 1.34 -12.18 3.33
C GLU A 22 1.17 -13.62 2.82
N LEU A 23 1.23 -14.61 3.73
CA LEU A 23 1.05 -16.02 3.36
C LEU A 23 -0.31 -16.27 2.72
N ILE A 24 -1.38 -15.74 3.31
CA ILE A 24 -2.74 -15.87 2.77
C ILE A 24 -2.84 -15.16 1.41
N GLY A 25 -2.30 -13.95 1.27
CA GLY A 25 -2.29 -13.21 0.01
C GLY A 25 -1.57 -13.96 -1.11
N MET A 26 -0.39 -14.52 -0.82
CA MET A 26 0.41 -15.29 -1.77
C MET A 26 -0.26 -16.61 -2.19
N ILE A 27 -0.86 -17.33 -1.24
CA ILE A 27 -1.58 -18.58 -1.49
C ILE A 27 -2.84 -18.30 -2.33
N CYS A 28 -3.65 -17.34 -1.91
CA CYS A 28 -4.97 -17.11 -2.48
C CYS A 28 -4.98 -16.28 -3.76
N CYS A 29 -3.92 -15.52 -4.07
CA CYS A 29 -4.00 -14.49 -5.12
C CYS A 29 -2.82 -14.56 -6.08
N THR A 30 -1.68 -14.00 -5.71
CA THR A 30 -0.58 -13.66 -6.62
C THR A 30 0.43 -14.78 -6.84
N GLY A 31 0.44 -15.80 -5.98
CA GLY A 31 1.35 -16.92 -6.09
C GLY A 31 0.69 -18.14 -6.72
N GLN A 32 0.06 -18.96 -5.89
CA GLN A 32 -0.34 -20.32 -6.26
C GLN A 32 -1.56 -20.33 -7.17
N MET A 33 -2.54 -19.48 -6.88
CA MET A 33 -3.76 -19.39 -7.67
C MET A 33 -3.52 -18.79 -9.06
N GLN A 34 -2.69 -17.74 -9.13
CA GLN A 34 -2.22 -17.20 -10.40
C GLN A 34 -1.44 -18.23 -11.22
N ALA A 35 -0.54 -18.99 -10.59
CA ALA A 35 0.19 -20.06 -11.26
C ALA A 35 -0.74 -21.17 -11.78
N TYR A 36 -1.73 -21.57 -10.96
CA TYR A 36 -2.77 -22.51 -11.37
C TYR A 36 -3.51 -22.00 -12.61
N PHE A 37 -4.04 -20.77 -12.59
CA PHE A 37 -4.76 -20.22 -13.74
C PHE A 37 -3.89 -20.10 -15.00
N ASN A 38 -2.60 -19.79 -14.86
CA ASN A 38 -1.67 -19.77 -15.99
C ASN A 38 -1.45 -21.15 -16.61
N ILE A 39 -1.26 -22.20 -15.82
CA ILE A 39 -1.03 -23.57 -16.32
C ILE A 39 -2.25 -24.07 -17.10
N TYR A 40 -3.46 -23.75 -16.63
CA TYR A 40 -4.70 -24.15 -17.28
C TYR A 40 -5.13 -23.21 -18.43
N GLY A 41 -4.43 -22.10 -18.65
CA GLY A 41 -4.85 -21.07 -19.61
C GLY A 41 -6.23 -20.50 -19.28
N ALA A 42 -6.56 -20.38 -17.99
CA ALA A 42 -7.87 -19.96 -17.55
C ALA A 42 -8.14 -18.51 -17.96
N VAL A 43 -9.38 -18.23 -18.35
CA VAL A 43 -9.88 -16.86 -18.54
C VAL A 43 -10.92 -16.57 -17.45
N TYR A 44 -11.31 -15.31 -17.29
CA TYR A 44 -12.34 -14.95 -16.31
C TYR A 44 -13.59 -15.84 -16.38
N CYS A 45 -14.01 -16.21 -17.59
CA CYS A 45 -15.18 -17.04 -17.85
C CYS A 45 -15.06 -18.49 -17.38
N THR A 46 -13.85 -19.02 -17.13
CA THR A 46 -13.65 -20.42 -16.71
C THR A 46 -14.15 -20.64 -15.29
N HIS A 47 -13.78 -19.75 -14.36
CA HIS A 47 -14.19 -19.79 -12.96
C HIS A 47 -14.45 -18.37 -12.42
N PRO A 48 -15.57 -17.73 -12.78
CA PRO A 48 -15.79 -16.30 -12.51
C PRO A 48 -15.86 -15.97 -11.02
N LEU A 49 -16.56 -16.80 -10.23
CA LEU A 49 -16.66 -16.61 -8.77
C LEU A 49 -15.31 -16.77 -8.08
N LEU A 50 -14.54 -17.78 -8.50
CA LEU A 50 -13.23 -18.07 -7.92
C LEU A 50 -12.24 -16.95 -8.24
N ASN A 51 -12.26 -16.44 -9.48
CA ASN A 51 -11.40 -15.34 -9.89
C ASN A 51 -11.73 -14.03 -9.14
N GLN A 52 -13.02 -13.72 -9.03
CA GLN A 52 -13.46 -12.52 -8.32
C GLN A 52 -13.14 -12.59 -6.82
N PHE A 53 -13.32 -13.75 -6.21
CA PHE A 53 -12.96 -13.98 -4.82
C PHE A 53 -11.45 -13.83 -4.59
N ALA A 54 -10.63 -14.44 -5.43
CA ALA A 54 -9.18 -14.34 -5.37
C ALA A 54 -8.69 -12.89 -5.51
N GLY A 55 -9.20 -12.17 -6.50
CA GLY A 55 -8.88 -10.77 -6.72
C GLY A 55 -9.24 -9.86 -5.55
N ASN A 56 -10.45 -10.01 -5.01
CA ASN A 56 -10.89 -9.24 -3.84
C ASN A 56 -10.10 -9.60 -2.58
N MET A 57 -9.83 -10.88 -2.35
CA MET A 57 -9.01 -11.30 -1.21
C MET A 57 -7.59 -10.71 -1.31
N GLY A 58 -7.03 -10.65 -2.52
CA GLY A 58 -5.71 -10.06 -2.76
C GLY A 58 -5.68 -8.58 -2.43
N MET A 59 -6.72 -7.85 -2.83
CA MET A 59 -6.88 -6.43 -2.48
C MET A 59 -7.03 -6.21 -0.97
N VAL A 60 -7.83 -7.03 -0.29
CA VAL A 60 -7.96 -6.95 1.17
C VAL A 60 -6.62 -7.18 1.85
N MET A 61 -5.90 -8.25 1.47
CA MET A 61 -4.59 -8.55 2.07
C MET A 61 -3.56 -7.47 1.77
N TRP A 62 -3.57 -6.89 0.56
CA TRP A 62 -2.73 -5.75 0.19
C TRP A 62 -2.92 -4.56 1.13
N TYR A 63 -4.18 -4.16 1.36
CA TYR A 63 -4.49 -3.04 2.24
C TYR A 63 -4.14 -3.33 3.70
N ILE A 64 -4.32 -4.58 4.17
CA ILE A 64 -3.93 -5.00 5.52
C ILE A 64 -2.41 -4.90 5.69
N GLU A 65 -1.65 -5.49 4.78
CA GLU A 65 -0.18 -5.59 4.85
C GLU A 65 0.47 -4.19 4.82
N THR A 66 0.11 -3.38 3.84
CA THR A 66 0.67 -2.04 3.64
C THR A 66 0.33 -1.10 4.80
N THR A 67 -0.88 -1.19 5.36
CA THR A 67 -1.27 -0.40 6.55
C THR A 67 -0.56 -0.88 7.81
N LEU A 68 -0.47 -2.20 8.03
CA LEU A 68 0.27 -2.78 9.16
C LEU A 68 1.75 -2.42 9.12
N ASN A 69 2.33 -2.34 7.94
CA ASN A 69 3.72 -1.97 7.76
C ASN A 69 4.02 -0.54 8.26
N VAL A 70 3.14 0.43 7.96
CA VAL A 70 3.25 1.79 8.51
C VAL A 70 3.12 1.80 10.03
N LEU A 71 2.08 1.14 10.57
CA LEU A 71 1.85 1.10 12.02
C LEU A 71 3.00 0.40 12.76
N LEU A 72 3.60 -0.61 12.15
CA LEU A 72 4.77 -1.28 12.69
C LEU A 72 5.99 -0.35 12.73
N ALA A 73 6.21 0.44 11.67
CA ALA A 73 7.27 1.43 11.63
C ALA A 73 7.06 2.52 12.71
N GLU A 74 5.82 3.02 12.88
CA GLU A 74 5.46 3.98 13.93
C GLU A 74 5.67 3.40 15.32
N ASN A 75 5.24 2.16 15.56
CA ASN A 75 5.45 1.47 16.82
C ASN A 75 6.94 1.36 17.17
N ARG A 76 7.82 1.09 16.19
CA ARG A 76 9.27 1.10 16.42
C ARG A 76 9.81 2.47 16.76
N TYR A 77 9.36 3.51 16.06
CA TYR A 77 9.75 4.87 16.38
C TYR A 77 9.38 5.24 17.82
N LEU A 78 8.14 4.98 18.25
CA LEU A 78 7.66 5.33 19.58
C LEU A 78 8.39 4.57 20.71
N ILE A 79 8.72 3.29 20.49
CA ILE A 79 9.51 2.49 21.43
C ILE A 79 10.92 3.06 21.55
N LEU A 80 11.57 3.35 20.41
CA LEU A 80 12.92 3.93 20.39
C LEU A 80 12.97 5.29 21.05
N SER A 81 11.98 6.15 20.79
CA SER A 81 11.89 7.49 21.35
C SER A 81 11.46 7.51 22.82
N SER A 82 11.19 6.34 23.43
CA SER A 82 10.63 6.20 24.78
C SER A 82 9.39 7.09 24.98
N SER A 83 8.58 7.25 23.93
CA SER A 83 7.40 8.11 23.99
C SER A 83 6.31 7.46 24.83
N ARG A 84 5.63 8.26 25.65
CA ARG A 84 4.44 7.79 26.40
C ARG A 84 3.40 7.22 25.43
N LEU A 85 3.31 7.74 24.20
CA LEU A 85 2.36 7.28 23.18
C LEU A 85 2.54 5.82 22.76
N ALA A 86 3.66 5.16 23.09
CA ALA A 86 3.84 3.74 22.81
C ALA A 86 2.72 2.85 23.42
N PHE A 87 1.99 3.33 24.43
CA PHE A 87 0.85 2.59 25.02
C PHE A 87 -0.23 2.25 23.99
N ILE A 88 -0.41 3.04 22.92
CA ILE A 88 -1.45 2.81 21.89
C ILE A 88 -1.23 1.52 21.10
N PHE A 89 -0.01 0.97 21.13
CA PHE A 89 0.35 -0.28 20.45
C PHE A 89 0.43 -1.46 21.41
N THR A 90 -0.11 -1.31 22.63
CA THR A 90 -0.07 -2.35 23.66
C THR A 90 -1.46 -2.87 24.04
N GLY A 91 -1.51 -4.14 24.45
CA GLY A 91 -2.70 -4.75 25.04
C GLY A 91 -3.97 -4.62 24.19
N LYS A 92 -5.04 -4.05 24.77
CA LYS A 92 -6.36 -3.92 24.12
C LYS A 92 -6.35 -2.99 22.90
N PHE A 93 -5.54 -1.94 22.91
CA PHE A 93 -5.44 -0.99 21.80
C PHE A 93 -4.87 -1.65 20.54
N LEU A 94 -3.92 -2.57 20.70
CA LEU A 94 -3.39 -3.37 19.61
C LEU A 94 -4.49 -4.18 18.88
N TYR A 95 -5.38 -4.83 19.64
CA TYR A 95 -6.49 -5.57 19.03
C TYR A 95 -7.48 -4.65 18.31
N MET A 96 -7.70 -3.43 18.82
CA MET A 96 -8.51 -2.43 18.12
C MET A 96 -7.88 -2.01 16.79
N TRP A 97 -6.54 -1.90 16.72
CA TRP A 97 -5.85 -1.68 15.46
C TRP A 97 -6.09 -2.79 14.45
N PHE A 98 -5.96 -4.07 14.86
CA PHE A 98 -6.23 -5.19 13.94
C PHE A 98 -7.66 -5.19 13.40
N VAL A 99 -8.64 -4.93 14.26
CA VAL A 99 -10.05 -4.82 13.85
C VAL A 99 -10.24 -3.63 12.91
N GLY A 100 -9.69 -2.47 13.26
CA GLY A 100 -9.77 -1.25 12.44
C GLY A 100 -9.18 -1.43 11.05
N ILE A 101 -8.00 -2.03 10.94
CA ILE A 101 -7.33 -2.31 9.66
C ILE A 101 -8.14 -3.30 8.82
N THR A 102 -8.71 -4.33 9.45
CA THR A 102 -9.54 -5.32 8.75
C THR A 102 -10.78 -4.65 8.16
N ILE A 103 -11.48 -3.83 8.95
CA ILE A 103 -12.65 -3.07 8.49
C ILE A 103 -12.25 -2.10 7.38
N TYR A 104 -11.19 -1.32 7.58
CA TYR A 104 -10.64 -0.40 6.59
C TYR A 104 -10.37 -1.10 5.25
N SER A 105 -9.72 -2.26 5.28
CA SER A 105 -9.32 -3.00 4.09
C SER A 105 -10.52 -3.57 3.33
N ILE A 106 -11.54 -4.05 4.06
CA ILE A 106 -12.81 -4.50 3.46
C ILE A 106 -13.53 -3.32 2.79
N VAL A 107 -13.63 -2.18 3.49
CA VAL A 107 -14.29 -0.97 2.96
C VAL A 107 -13.56 -0.46 1.72
N MET A 108 -12.23 -0.36 1.75
CA MET A 108 -11.44 0.08 0.60
C MET A 108 -11.59 -0.87 -0.59
N THR A 109 -11.65 -2.18 -0.35
CA THR A 109 -11.89 -3.17 -1.41
C THR A 109 -13.28 -3.01 -2.02
N TRP A 110 -14.31 -2.70 -1.21
CA TRP A 110 -15.66 -2.46 -1.73
C TRP A 110 -15.74 -1.25 -2.69
N TYR A 111 -14.97 -0.20 -2.42
CA TYR A 111 -14.90 0.99 -3.27
C TYR A 111 -13.87 0.89 -4.41
N THR A 112 -13.09 -0.19 -4.45
CA THR A 112 -12.12 -0.41 -5.52
C THR A 112 -12.66 -1.45 -6.48
N PRO A 113 -12.61 -1.21 -7.80
CA PRO A 113 -12.91 -2.26 -8.75
C PRO A 113 -12.04 -3.50 -8.53
N THR A 114 -12.67 -4.67 -8.47
CA THR A 114 -12.00 -5.96 -8.25
C THR A 114 -10.91 -6.20 -9.29
N MET A 115 -9.74 -6.64 -8.84
CA MET A 115 -8.71 -7.16 -9.75
C MET A 115 -9.15 -8.50 -10.31
N LEU A 116 -9.02 -8.69 -11.62
CA LEU A 116 -9.42 -9.93 -12.29
C LEU A 116 -8.22 -10.51 -13.03
N PHE A 117 -8.11 -11.84 -13.01
CA PHE A 117 -7.11 -12.55 -13.80
C PHE A 117 -7.36 -12.35 -15.31
N SER A 118 -6.33 -11.86 -16.00
CA SER A 118 -6.25 -11.85 -17.46
C SER A 118 -5.34 -12.99 -17.91
N GLY A 119 -5.89 -13.94 -18.68
CA GLY A 119 -5.11 -15.02 -19.27
C GLY A 119 -4.08 -14.55 -20.32
N VAL A 120 -4.26 -13.35 -20.89
CA VAL A 120 -3.31 -12.77 -21.87
C VAL A 120 -2.11 -12.16 -21.16
N ALA A 121 -2.34 -11.46 -20.05
CA ALA A 121 -1.26 -10.89 -19.23
C ALA A 121 -0.67 -11.89 -18.21
N GLY A 122 -1.35 -13.01 -18.00
CA GLY A 122 -0.94 -14.07 -17.08
C GLY A 122 -0.99 -13.66 -15.60
N GLY A 123 -1.90 -12.75 -15.22
CA GLY A 123 -1.96 -12.23 -13.86
C GLY A 123 -3.24 -11.48 -13.52
N PHE A 124 -3.40 -11.20 -12.22
CA PHE A 124 -4.47 -10.35 -11.72
C PHE A 124 -4.15 -8.90 -12.03
N LEU A 125 -5.01 -8.27 -12.82
CA LEU A 125 -4.87 -6.89 -13.23
C LEU A 125 -6.08 -6.08 -12.78
N ALA A 126 -5.85 -4.79 -12.61
CA ALA A 126 -6.92 -3.85 -12.36
C ALA A 126 -7.85 -3.69 -13.56
N ASP A 127 -7.28 -3.68 -14.76
CA ASP A 127 -8.05 -3.70 -15.99
C ASP A 127 -8.11 -5.14 -16.55
N PRO A 128 -9.28 -5.80 -16.50
CA PRO A 128 -9.45 -7.14 -17.03
C PRO A 128 -9.32 -7.23 -18.57
N HIS A 129 -9.51 -6.12 -19.28
CA HIS A 129 -9.60 -6.11 -20.74
C HIS A 129 -8.24 -5.89 -21.42
N VAL A 130 -7.15 -5.81 -20.65
CA VAL A 130 -5.79 -5.69 -21.18
C VAL A 130 -5.51 -6.82 -22.16
N GLY A 131 -5.23 -6.44 -23.41
CA GLY A 131 -4.95 -7.37 -24.52
C GLY A 131 -6.18 -7.91 -25.26
N TYR A 132 -7.41 -7.62 -24.79
CA TYR A 132 -8.65 -8.08 -25.43
C TYR A 132 -9.40 -6.99 -26.21
N LEU A 133 -9.43 -5.76 -25.69
CA LEU A 133 -10.12 -4.62 -26.33
C LEU A 133 -9.15 -3.44 -26.50
N PRO A 134 -9.29 -2.64 -27.58
CA PRO A 134 -8.58 -1.36 -27.67
C PRO A 134 -8.98 -0.47 -26.49
N GLN A 135 -7.99 -0.08 -25.68
CA GLN A 135 -8.20 0.79 -24.53
C GLN A 135 -8.42 2.23 -25.01
N ASP A 136 -9.68 2.61 -25.16
CA ASP A 136 -10.09 3.98 -25.50
C ASP A 136 -10.16 4.87 -24.24
N GLU A 137 -10.34 4.27 -23.07
CA GLU A 137 -10.34 4.94 -21.76
C GLU A 137 -9.35 4.27 -20.79
N TYR A 138 -8.64 5.10 -20.03
CA TYR A 138 -7.70 4.64 -19.01
C TYR A 138 -8.45 4.18 -17.76
N PHE A 139 -8.39 2.88 -17.46
CA PHE A 139 -8.94 2.35 -16.23
C PHE A 139 -8.07 2.73 -15.01
N PHE A 140 -8.53 3.70 -14.23
CA PHE A 140 -7.81 4.22 -13.07
C PHE A 140 -8.45 3.80 -11.74
N GLN A 141 -7.67 3.14 -10.87
CA GLN A 141 -8.10 2.78 -9.52
C GLN A 141 -7.71 3.91 -8.54
N THR A 142 -8.55 4.95 -8.49
CA THR A 142 -8.30 6.15 -7.68
C THR A 142 -8.03 5.82 -6.21
N VAL A 143 -8.82 4.92 -5.63
CA VAL A 143 -8.73 4.55 -4.20
C VAL A 143 -7.38 3.92 -3.88
N THR A 144 -6.98 2.89 -4.63
CA THR A 144 -5.69 2.20 -4.44
C THR A 144 -4.51 3.14 -4.70
N PHE A 145 -4.62 4.03 -5.69
CA PHE A 145 -3.60 5.02 -5.95
C PHE A 145 -3.41 5.96 -4.76
N ILE A 146 -4.49 6.57 -4.25
CA ILE A 146 -4.44 7.46 -3.07
C ILE A 146 -3.86 6.71 -1.88
N HIS A 147 -4.33 5.49 -1.62
CA HIS A 147 -3.82 4.67 -0.53
C HIS A 147 -2.30 4.46 -0.64
N ASN A 148 -1.81 4.04 -1.80
CA ASN A 148 -0.37 3.81 -2.01
C ASN A 148 0.45 5.10 -1.82
N GLN A 149 -0.07 6.27 -2.22
CA GLN A 149 0.61 7.55 -1.96
C GLN A 149 0.67 7.84 -0.46
N VAL A 150 -0.44 7.69 0.25
CA VAL A 150 -0.50 7.91 1.70
C VAL A 150 0.49 7.00 2.43
N ILE A 151 0.54 5.71 2.08
CA ILE A 151 1.50 4.75 2.66
C ILE A 151 2.93 5.16 2.36
N ALA A 152 3.25 5.53 1.10
CA ALA A 152 4.59 5.93 0.71
C ALA A 152 5.07 7.17 1.48
N PHE A 153 4.25 8.22 1.57
CA PHE A 153 4.59 9.43 2.31
C PHE A 153 4.74 9.15 3.82
N SER A 154 3.85 8.37 4.41
CA SER A 154 3.92 8.00 5.83
C SER A 154 5.20 7.25 6.16
N LEU A 155 5.60 6.28 5.34
CA LEU A 155 6.85 5.53 5.55
C LEU A 155 8.08 6.43 5.48
N VAL A 156 8.16 7.33 4.49
CA VAL A 156 9.28 8.27 4.37
C VAL A 156 9.39 9.15 5.61
N ILE A 157 8.26 9.67 6.10
CA ILE A 157 8.21 10.52 7.29
C ILE A 157 8.71 9.74 8.52
N VAL A 158 8.15 8.56 8.78
CA VAL A 158 8.51 7.75 9.95
C VAL A 158 9.97 7.33 9.91
N TYR A 159 10.48 6.86 8.77
CA TYR A 159 11.88 6.48 8.65
C TYR A 159 12.84 7.65 8.79
N THR A 160 12.46 8.83 8.31
CA THR A 160 13.25 10.06 8.53
C THR A 160 13.34 10.38 10.02
N PHE A 161 12.23 10.30 10.76
CA PHE A 161 12.22 10.52 12.20
C PHE A 161 13.07 9.50 12.96
N VAL A 162 12.98 8.21 12.61
CA VAL A 162 13.82 7.17 13.21
C VAL A 162 15.30 7.44 12.92
N GLY A 163 15.67 7.74 11.67
CA GLY A 163 17.05 8.04 11.28
C GLY A 163 17.63 9.24 12.03
N VAL A 164 16.88 10.34 12.14
CA VAL A 164 17.28 11.53 12.91
C VAL A 164 17.46 11.20 14.39
N HIS A 165 16.54 10.44 14.97
CA HIS A 165 16.61 10.05 16.38
C HIS A 165 17.84 9.19 16.68
N MET A 166 18.14 8.22 15.82
CA MET A 166 19.33 7.37 15.93
C MET A 166 20.63 8.17 15.75
N PHE A 167 20.65 9.15 14.84
CA PHE A 167 21.81 10.02 14.65
C PHE A 167 22.08 10.88 15.88
N LYS A 168 21.02 11.42 16.52
CA LYS A 168 21.13 12.17 17.78
C LYS A 168 21.62 11.28 18.92
N GLN A 169 21.08 10.08 19.07
CA GLN A 169 21.54 9.13 20.10
C GLN A 169 23.01 8.74 19.93
N LYS A 170 23.49 8.56 18.70
CA LYS A 170 24.90 8.27 18.41
C LYS A 170 25.83 9.43 18.80
N LYS A 171 25.34 10.66 18.71
CA LYS A 171 26.07 11.87 19.09
C LYS A 171 26.15 12.03 20.61
N ASP A 172 25.08 11.70 21.33
CA ASP A 172 24.99 11.81 22.78
C ASP A 172 25.67 10.63 23.53
N ASN A 173 25.57 9.40 23.02
CA ASN A 173 26.11 8.21 23.67
C ASN A 173 27.52 7.85 23.19
N ARG A 174 28.51 8.65 23.58
CA ARG A 174 29.94 8.28 23.48
C ARG A 174 30.38 7.24 24.52
N ASN A 175 29.49 6.80 25.44
CA ASN A 175 29.82 5.83 26.49
C ASN A 175 28.69 4.81 26.76
N VAL A 176 29.03 3.54 26.51
CA VAL A 176 28.82 2.36 27.40
C VAL A 176 27.39 1.76 27.54
N VAL A 177 27.31 0.48 27.14
CA VAL A 177 26.40 -0.61 27.61
C VAL A 177 24.92 -0.52 27.21
N LEU A 178 24.63 -0.89 25.95
CA LEU A 178 23.27 -1.27 25.50
C LEU A 178 23.28 -2.29 24.36
N GLY A 179 24.39 -3.01 24.18
CA GLY A 179 24.72 -3.73 22.94
C GLY A 179 23.71 -4.79 22.49
N ARG A 180 23.00 -5.45 23.41
CA ARG A 180 22.06 -6.54 23.03
C ARG A 180 20.66 -6.03 22.68
N LYS A 181 20.05 -5.23 23.56
CA LYS A 181 18.70 -4.66 23.32
C LYS A 181 18.71 -3.67 22.15
N ALA A 182 19.75 -2.83 22.05
CA ALA A 182 19.89 -1.93 20.91
C ALA A 182 20.16 -2.68 19.59
N ALA A 183 20.89 -3.80 19.61
CA ALA A 183 21.10 -4.62 18.41
C ALA A 183 19.81 -5.35 17.98
N GLU A 184 19.00 -5.83 18.93
CA GLU A 184 17.68 -6.41 18.66
C GLU A 184 16.75 -5.36 18.03
N ASP A 185 16.66 -4.16 18.61
CA ASP A 185 15.86 -3.06 18.06
C ASP A 185 16.35 -2.61 16.67
N TYR A 186 17.67 -2.61 16.43
CA TYR A 186 18.28 -2.30 15.14
C TYR A 186 18.00 -3.35 14.07
N SER A 187 18.11 -4.64 14.43
CA SER A 187 17.79 -5.76 13.55
C SER A 187 16.32 -5.73 13.12
N LEU A 188 15.43 -5.49 14.08
CA LEU A 188 13.99 -5.37 13.81
C LEU A 188 13.68 -4.16 12.92
N PHE A 189 14.36 -3.03 13.13
CA PHE A 189 14.24 -1.86 12.25
C PHE A 189 14.67 -2.15 10.81
N LEU A 190 15.82 -2.80 10.63
CA LEU A 190 16.29 -3.21 9.30
C LEU A 190 15.32 -4.15 8.61
N GLN A 191 14.78 -5.13 9.34
CA GLN A 191 13.79 -6.06 8.81
C GLN A 191 12.56 -5.32 8.24
N ILE A 192 11.99 -4.38 8.99
CA ILE A 192 10.80 -3.63 8.56
C ILE A 192 11.14 -2.71 7.37
N SER A 193 12.35 -2.14 7.38
CA SER A 193 12.84 -1.29 6.27
C SER A 193 12.95 -2.09 4.97
N ILE A 194 13.45 -3.33 5.04
CA ILE A 194 13.54 -4.23 3.89
C ILE A 194 12.15 -4.60 3.38
N ILE A 195 11.23 -4.99 4.27
CA ILE A 195 9.85 -5.34 3.91
C ILE A 195 9.16 -4.14 3.23
N SER A 196 9.28 -2.94 3.80
CA SER A 196 8.74 -1.71 3.21
C SER A 196 9.29 -1.42 1.82
N PHE A 197 10.60 -1.61 1.63
CA PHE A 197 11.23 -1.41 0.33
C PHE A 197 10.72 -2.41 -0.72
N LEU A 198 10.56 -3.68 -0.34
CA LEU A 198 9.98 -4.70 -1.21
C LEU A 198 8.52 -4.40 -1.56
N ALA A 199 7.70 -4.01 -0.58
CA ALA A 199 6.30 -3.62 -0.80
C ALA A 199 6.19 -2.42 -1.75
N PHE A 200 7.06 -1.41 -1.56
CA PHE A 200 7.14 -0.26 -2.46
C PHE A 200 7.59 -0.68 -3.88
N GLY A 201 8.58 -1.57 -3.99
CA GLY A 201 9.01 -2.16 -5.25
C GLY A 201 7.89 -2.87 -5.99
N THR A 202 7.06 -3.64 -5.28
CA THR A 202 5.87 -4.30 -5.84
C THR A 202 4.82 -3.28 -6.29
N ALA A 203 4.54 -2.25 -5.48
CA ALA A 203 3.59 -1.20 -5.83
C ALA A 203 4.02 -0.41 -7.09
N MET A 204 5.31 -0.05 -7.17
CA MET A 204 5.89 0.53 -8.38
C MET A 204 5.87 -0.46 -9.55
N GLY A 205 6.18 -1.73 -9.31
CA GLY A 205 6.14 -2.78 -10.34
C GLY A 205 4.75 -2.92 -10.96
N TYR A 206 3.68 -2.85 -10.18
CA TYR A 206 2.32 -2.80 -10.71
C TYR A 206 2.03 -1.49 -11.45
N ALA A 207 2.51 -0.35 -10.97
CA ALA A 207 2.34 0.95 -11.66
C ALA A 207 3.11 1.01 -13.00
N TYR A 208 4.33 0.48 -13.05
CA TYR A 208 5.14 0.37 -14.26
C TYR A 208 4.69 -0.77 -15.16
N GLY A 209 4.18 -1.88 -14.62
CA GLY A 209 3.50 -2.93 -15.36
C GLY A 209 2.37 -2.35 -16.19
N ARG A 210 1.57 -1.44 -15.62
CA ARG A 210 0.57 -0.67 -16.40
C ARG A 210 1.19 0.16 -17.52
N PHE A 211 2.34 0.79 -17.28
CA PHE A 211 3.02 1.60 -18.29
C PHE A 211 3.58 0.75 -19.43
N ILE A 212 4.21 -0.39 -19.09
CA ILE A 212 4.74 -1.37 -20.03
C ILE A 212 3.61 -2.02 -20.83
N GLU A 213 2.50 -2.40 -20.19
CA GLU A 213 1.27 -2.87 -20.85
C GLU A 213 0.73 -1.83 -21.84
N SER A 214 0.65 -0.55 -21.44
CA SER A 214 0.23 0.53 -22.34
C SER A 214 1.21 0.75 -23.51
N PHE A 215 2.50 0.53 -23.28
CA PHE A 215 3.57 0.72 -24.27
C PHE A 215 3.62 -0.42 -25.30
N PHE A 216 3.50 -1.67 -24.87
CA PHE A 216 3.50 -2.83 -25.76
C PHE A 216 2.20 -2.97 -26.57
N PHE A 217 1.04 -2.63 -26.00
CA PHE A 217 -0.25 -2.82 -26.68
C PHE A 217 -0.77 -1.57 -27.42
N ASN A 218 -0.22 -0.35 -27.23
CA ASN A 218 -0.76 0.86 -27.88
C ASN A 218 0.31 1.92 -28.22
N SER A 219 1.22 1.62 -29.15
CA SER A 219 2.49 2.36 -29.32
C SER A 219 2.43 3.77 -29.96
N LYS A 220 1.28 4.26 -30.48
CA LYS A 220 1.28 5.51 -31.28
C LYS A 220 0.41 6.67 -30.77
N LYS A 221 -0.66 6.43 -30.02
CA LYS A 221 -1.57 7.52 -29.58
C LYS A 221 -1.23 8.06 -28.18
N GLN A 222 -0.68 7.24 -27.29
CA GLN A 222 -0.61 7.55 -25.87
C GLN A 222 0.61 8.37 -25.41
N ILE A 223 1.73 8.35 -26.15
CA ILE A 223 2.92 9.18 -25.83
C ILE A 223 2.57 10.68 -25.85
N LYS A 224 1.58 11.08 -26.67
CA LYS A 224 1.09 12.47 -26.72
C LYS A 224 0.12 12.84 -25.59
N GLN A 225 -0.51 11.87 -24.94
CA GLN A 225 -1.49 12.10 -23.85
C GLN A 225 -0.87 11.96 -22.46
N ALA A 226 0.05 11.00 -22.25
CA ALA A 226 0.76 10.82 -20.98
C ALA A 226 1.60 12.05 -20.57
N PHE A 227 2.14 12.80 -21.53
CA PHE A 227 2.82 14.07 -21.27
C PHE A 227 1.87 15.27 -21.02
N LYS A 228 0.57 15.12 -21.30
CA LYS A 228 -0.42 16.21 -21.25
C LYS A 228 -1.21 16.24 -19.93
N LEU A 229 -1.51 15.06 -19.37
CA LEU A 229 -2.32 14.91 -18.15
C LEU A 229 -1.78 15.62 -16.89
N PRO A 230 -0.46 15.66 -16.59
CA PRO A 230 0.04 16.37 -15.41
C PRO A 230 -0.18 17.89 -15.50
N TRP A 231 -0.09 18.45 -16.70
CA TRP A 231 -0.22 19.89 -16.94
C TRP A 231 -1.68 20.34 -16.98
N ASP A 232 -2.59 19.49 -17.47
CA ASP A 232 -4.02 19.81 -17.55
C ASP A 232 -4.69 19.71 -16.17
N MET A 233 -4.28 18.78 -15.30
CA MET A 233 -4.73 18.73 -13.89
C MET A 233 -4.22 19.92 -13.05
N LEU A 234 -2.98 20.36 -13.27
CA LEU A 234 -2.46 21.58 -12.65
C LEU A 234 -3.21 22.83 -13.15
N ARG A 235 -3.56 22.88 -14.43
CA ARG A 235 -4.36 23.97 -15.01
C ARG A 235 -5.77 24.03 -14.42
N GLU A 236 -6.46 22.90 -14.28
CA GLU A 236 -7.81 22.89 -13.70
C GLU A 236 -7.83 23.21 -12.20
N SER A 237 -6.81 22.76 -11.44
CA SER A 237 -6.66 23.15 -10.03
C SER A 237 -6.39 24.65 -9.85
N MET A 238 -5.65 25.29 -10.76
CA MET A 238 -5.40 26.74 -10.76
C MET A 238 -6.63 27.55 -11.17
N ILE A 239 -7.44 27.07 -12.12
CA ILE A 239 -8.69 27.73 -12.53
C ILE A 239 -9.75 27.64 -11.43
N PHE A 240 -9.83 26.51 -10.72
CA PHE A 240 -10.75 26.34 -9.59
C PHE A 240 -10.35 27.26 -8.40
N SER A 241 -9.05 27.43 -8.14
CA SER A 241 -8.55 28.38 -7.13
C SER A 241 -8.76 29.85 -7.54
N ALA A 242 -8.69 30.19 -8.83
CA ALA A 242 -8.93 31.55 -9.31
C ALA A 242 -10.42 31.93 -9.25
N SER A 243 -11.32 30.98 -9.51
CA SER A 243 -12.77 31.19 -9.52
C SER A 243 -13.35 31.37 -8.11
N ALA A 244 -12.77 30.68 -7.12
CA ALA A 244 -13.15 30.81 -5.71
C ALA A 244 -12.77 32.16 -5.06
N THR A 245 -11.93 32.98 -5.71
CA THR A 245 -11.50 34.28 -5.17
C THR A 245 -12.37 35.44 -5.68
N VAL A 246 -13.24 35.22 -6.69
CA VAL A 246 -14.02 36.29 -7.35
C VAL A 246 -15.50 36.33 -6.91
N GLN A 247 -16.06 35.26 -6.34
CA GLN A 247 -17.45 35.25 -5.88
C GLN A 247 -17.58 35.70 -4.42
N GLY A 248 -17.41 37.00 -4.21
CA GLY A 248 -17.70 37.66 -2.95
C GLY A 248 -18.40 39.01 -3.14
N ARG A 249 -19.68 39.01 -3.61
CA ARG A 249 -20.78 39.95 -3.25
C ARG A 249 -22.05 39.79 -4.13
N PRO A 250 -23.23 40.34 -3.71
CA PRO A 250 -24.44 39.56 -3.47
C PRO A 250 -25.47 39.57 -4.61
N VAL A 251 -26.46 38.72 -4.41
CA VAL A 251 -27.70 38.51 -5.16
C VAL A 251 -28.47 39.84 -5.35
N GLU A 252 -28.79 40.16 -6.59
CA GLU A 252 -29.85 41.10 -6.96
C GLU A 252 -30.86 40.34 -7.83
N GLN A 253 -32.07 40.18 -7.28
CA GLN A 253 -33.27 39.81 -8.04
C GLN A 253 -33.63 40.98 -8.94
N GLU A 254 -34.02 40.76 -10.19
CA GLU A 254 -34.98 41.63 -10.87
C GLU A 254 -35.63 40.93 -12.09
N TYR A 255 -36.97 40.88 -12.01
CA TYR A 255 -38.05 40.69 -13.00
C TYR A 255 -38.11 39.43 -13.89
#